data_AF-A0A383A0C6-F1
#
_entry.id   AF-A0A383A0C6-F1
#
_cell.length_a   1.000
_cell.length_b   1.000
_cell.length_c   1.000
_cell.angle_alpha   90.00
_cell.angle_beta   90.00
_cell.angle_gamma   90.00
#
_symmetry.space_group_name_H-M   'P 1'
#
loop_
_entity.id
_entity.type
_entity.pdbx_description
1 polymer ?
#
loop_
_entity_poly.entity_id
_entity_poly.type
_entity_poly.pdbx_seq_one_letter_code
_entity_poly.pdbx_strand_id
1 'polypeptide(L)'
;PFLQALASHQNNSEGTVMMPSLNQATALSAEVLNDRPVMQYKETHQAGLYEFQLKGDSQKKLFAVQPDQSESVLRKIDDDELPEAAGIIHWDGGTDGKNFEDKVQEARVGAEYWLLVFLIVLALAGLETYLAQKFSQSA
;
A
#
# COMPACT_ATOMS: atom_id res chain seq x y z
N PRO A 1 2.91 -12.65 -9.17
CA PRO A 1 2.12 -11.85 -10.15
C PRO A 1 1.55 -12.72 -11.28
N PHE A 2 0.26 -12.56 -11.60
CA PHE A 2 -0.38 -13.25 -12.72
C PHE A 2 -0.17 -12.46 -14.02
N LEU A 3 0.14 -13.15 -15.12
CA LEU A 3 0.40 -12.57 -16.43
C LEU A 3 -0.36 -13.36 -17.50
N GLN A 4 -1.18 -12.65 -18.27
CA GLN A 4 -1.87 -13.20 -19.42
C GLN A 4 -1.41 -12.47 -20.69
N ALA A 5 -0.71 -13.18 -21.58
CA ALA A 5 -0.40 -12.64 -22.91
C ALA A 5 -1.68 -12.46 -23.72
N LEU A 6 -1.79 -11.32 -24.41
CA LEU A 6 -2.88 -11.00 -25.31
C LEU A 6 -2.41 -11.15 -26.76
N ALA A 7 -3.35 -11.36 -27.68
CA ALA A 7 -3.06 -11.26 -29.10
C ALA A 7 -2.85 -9.79 -29.51
N SER A 8 -2.10 -9.53 -30.58
CA SER A 8 -1.78 -8.16 -31.05
C SER A 8 -3.00 -7.28 -31.35
N HIS A 9 -4.16 -7.89 -31.63
CA HIS A 9 -5.43 -7.17 -31.86
C HIS A 9 -6.20 -6.84 -30.56
N GLN A 10 -5.72 -7.29 -29.40
CA GLN A 10 -6.37 -7.16 -28.09
C GLN A 10 -5.71 -6.09 -27.20
N ASN A 11 -4.94 -5.17 -27.78
CA ASN A 11 -4.25 -4.10 -27.04
C ASN A 11 -5.18 -3.17 -26.23
N ASN A 12 -6.47 -3.13 -26.56
CA ASN A 12 -7.48 -2.33 -25.85
C ASN A 12 -8.50 -3.19 -25.11
N SER A 13 -8.19 -4.48 -24.91
CA SER A 13 -9.07 -5.35 -24.16
C SER A 13 -9.00 -5.03 -22.66
N GLU A 14 -10.12 -5.23 -21.99
CA GLU A 14 -10.24 -5.19 -20.54
C GLU A 14 -10.44 -6.62 -20.03
N GLY A 15 -9.97 -6.89 -18.83
CA GLY A 15 -10.20 -8.14 -18.13
C GLY A 15 -10.62 -7.88 -16.69
N THR A 16 -11.07 -8.91 -16.01
CA THR A 16 -11.40 -8.85 -14.59
C THR A 16 -10.74 -10.01 -13.89
N VAL A 17 -10.07 -9.73 -12.78
CA VAL A 17 -9.63 -10.74 -11.82
C VAL A 17 -10.57 -10.71 -10.63
N MET A 18 -11.10 -11.87 -10.25
CA MET A 18 -11.99 -12.03 -9.12
C MET A 18 -11.39 -13.03 -8.14
N MET A 19 -11.45 -12.71 -6.85
CA MET A 19 -11.20 -13.67 -5.78
C MET A 19 -12.55 -14.13 -5.21
N PRO A 20 -13.01 -15.38 -5.48
CA PRO A 20 -14.32 -15.85 -5.06
C PRO A 20 -14.56 -15.79 -3.55
N SER A 21 -13.52 -16.02 -2.75
CA SER A 21 -13.62 -16.01 -1.29
C SER A 21 -13.90 -14.63 -0.69
N LEU A 22 -13.55 -13.55 -1.38
CA LEU A 22 -13.74 -12.17 -0.91
C LEU A 22 -14.79 -11.39 -1.71
N ASN A 23 -15.36 -11.99 -2.76
CA ASN A 23 -16.24 -11.32 -3.72
C ASN A 23 -15.66 -9.99 -4.23
N GLN A 24 -14.33 -9.91 -4.34
CA GLN A 24 -13.64 -8.72 -4.81
C GLN A 24 -13.22 -8.93 -6.27
N ALA A 25 -13.66 -8.01 -7.13
CA ALA A 25 -13.32 -7.99 -8.55
C ALA A 25 -12.47 -6.76 -8.86
N THR A 26 -11.34 -6.98 -9.53
CA THR A 26 -10.43 -5.92 -9.97
C THR A 26 -10.41 -5.91 -11.49
N ALA A 27 -10.68 -4.74 -12.07
CA ALA A 27 -10.54 -4.55 -13.51
C ALA A 27 -9.06 -4.44 -13.89
N LEU A 28 -8.69 -5.11 -14.97
CA LEU A 28 -7.38 -5.08 -15.60
C LEU A 28 -7.48 -4.44 -16.97
N SER A 29 -6.50 -3.61 -17.28
CA SER A 29 -6.29 -3.09 -18.62
C SER A 29 -5.06 -3.76 -19.24
N ALA A 30 -5.04 -3.83 -20.57
CA ALA A 30 -3.85 -4.27 -21.29
C ALA A 30 -2.68 -3.30 -21.09
N GLU A 31 -1.51 -3.84 -20.81
CA GLU A 31 -0.22 -3.15 -20.71
C GLU A 31 0.75 -3.73 -21.75
N VAL A 32 1.73 -2.96 -22.21
CA VAL A 32 2.77 -3.45 -23.13
C VAL A 32 4.01 -3.82 -22.33
N LEU A 33 4.41 -5.08 -22.37
CA LEU A 33 5.62 -5.60 -21.74
C LEU A 33 6.47 -6.33 -22.78
N ASN A 34 7.72 -5.87 -22.99
CA ASN A 34 8.64 -6.43 -24.00
C ASN A 34 8.01 -6.52 -25.40
N ASP A 35 7.42 -5.43 -25.88
CA ASP A 35 6.72 -5.31 -27.19
C ASP A 35 5.53 -6.26 -27.38
N ARG A 36 4.99 -6.84 -26.29
CA ARG A 36 3.81 -7.70 -26.33
C ARG A 36 2.72 -7.15 -25.42
N PRO A 37 1.45 -7.13 -25.86
CA PRO A 37 0.35 -6.79 -24.98
C PRO A 37 0.12 -7.91 -23.96
N VAL A 38 0.02 -7.54 -22.70
CA VAL A 38 -0.19 -8.43 -21.57
C VAL A 38 -1.21 -7.81 -20.61
N MET A 39 -1.98 -8.63 -19.91
CA MET A 39 -2.67 -8.20 -18.69
C MET A 39 -1.90 -8.72 -17.50
N GLN A 40 -1.58 -7.84 -16.57
CA GLN A 40 -0.86 -8.18 -15.35
C GLN A 40 -1.72 -7.89 -14.12
N TYR A 41 -1.82 -8.86 -13.23
CA TYR A 41 -2.38 -8.67 -11.89
C TYR A 41 -1.24 -8.75 -10.87
N LYS A 42 -0.99 -7.63 -10.18
CA LYS A 42 0.10 -7.46 -9.20
C LYS A 42 -0.36 -7.59 -7.75
N GLU A 43 -1.65 -7.38 -7.48
CA GLU A 43 -2.28 -7.44 -6.15
C GLU A 43 -2.42 -8.88 -5.64
N THR A 44 -1.30 -9.61 -5.59
CA THR A 44 -1.24 -11.01 -5.15
C THR A 44 -0.87 -11.14 -3.68
N HIS A 45 -1.30 -10.19 -2.85
CA HIS A 45 -1.02 -10.14 -1.41
C HIS A 45 -1.77 -11.21 -0.61
N GLN A 46 -2.84 -11.74 -1.18
CA GLN A 46 -3.65 -12.77 -0.52
C GLN A 46 -3.49 -14.11 -1.24
N ALA A 47 -3.18 -15.13 -0.46
CA ALA A 47 -3.16 -16.50 -0.93
C ALA A 47 -4.57 -16.98 -1.27
N GLY A 48 -4.72 -17.71 -2.36
CA GLY A 48 -6.02 -18.31 -2.71
C GLY A 48 -6.20 -18.58 -4.20
N LEU A 49 -7.41 -19.04 -4.52
CA LEU A 49 -7.86 -19.25 -5.90
C LEU A 49 -8.42 -17.93 -6.45
N TYR A 50 -8.01 -17.59 -7.66
CA TYR A 50 -8.47 -16.45 -8.41
C TYR A 50 -9.03 -16.89 -9.76
N GLU A 51 -9.99 -16.12 -10.26
CA GLU A 51 -10.57 -16.27 -11.59
C GLU A 51 -10.22 -15.04 -12.43
N PHE A 52 -9.62 -15.25 -13.59
CA PHE A 52 -9.46 -14.23 -14.61
C PHE A 52 -10.49 -14.43 -15.72
N GLN A 53 -11.15 -13.35 -16.13
CA GLN A 53 -12.05 -13.34 -17.27
C GLN A 53 -11.74 -12.16 -18.19
N LEU A 54 -11.57 -12.42 -19.49
CA LEU A 54 -11.41 -11.37 -20.48
C LEU A 54 -12.79 -10.83 -20.90
N LYS A 55 -12.94 -9.52 -21.01
CA LYS A 55 -14.20 -8.90 -21.43
C LYS A 55 -14.52 -9.30 -22.88
N GLY A 56 -15.69 -9.90 -23.08
CA GLY A 56 -16.11 -10.46 -24.37
C GLY A 56 -15.72 -11.92 -24.58
N ASP A 57 -14.96 -12.52 -23.66
CA ASP A 57 -14.70 -13.95 -23.62
C ASP A 57 -15.58 -14.62 -22.54
N SER A 58 -16.12 -15.78 -22.87
CA SER A 58 -16.91 -16.60 -21.94
C SER A 58 -16.02 -17.53 -21.12
N GLN A 59 -14.75 -17.72 -21.52
CA GLN A 59 -13.82 -18.57 -20.81
C GLN A 59 -13.22 -17.86 -19.60
N LYS A 60 -13.32 -18.52 -18.46
CA LYS A 60 -12.63 -18.13 -17.23
C LYS A 60 -11.35 -18.93 -17.09
N LYS A 61 -10.26 -18.26 -16.77
CA LYS A 61 -9.00 -18.90 -16.41
C LYS A 61 -8.84 -18.88 -14.90
N LEU A 62 -8.58 -20.04 -14.31
CA LEU A 62 -8.30 -20.17 -12.89
C LEU A 62 -6.80 -20.12 -12.66
N PHE A 63 -6.37 -19.40 -11.63
CA PHE A 63 -4.99 -19.43 -11.15
C PHE A 63 -4.97 -19.37 -9.63
N ALA A 64 -3.93 -19.96 -9.03
CA ALA A 64 -3.72 -19.90 -7.58
C ALA A 64 -2.55 -18.98 -7.27
N VAL A 65 -2.74 -18.11 -6.28
CA VAL A 65 -1.66 -17.34 -5.66
C VAL A 65 -1.24 -18.09 -4.41
N GLN A 66 0.03 -18.45 -4.37
CA GLN A 66 0.68 -18.97 -3.16
C GLN A 66 1.37 -17.77 -2.48
N PRO A 67 1.31 -17.65 -1.14
CA PRO A 67 2.11 -16.66 -0.44
C PRO A 67 3.58 -16.97 -0.68
N ASP A 68 4.42 -15.95 -0.62
CA ASP A 68 5.86 -16.13 -0.83
C ASP A 68 6.37 -17.15 0.19
N GLN A 69 7.03 -18.20 -0.28
CA GLN A 69 7.56 -19.25 0.60
C GLN A 69 8.59 -18.68 1.58
N SER A 70 9.25 -17.56 1.24
CA SER A 70 10.15 -16.86 2.14
C SER A 70 9.47 -16.34 3.41
N GLU A 71 8.16 -16.03 3.38
CA GLU A 71 7.39 -15.63 4.57
C GLU A 71 7.24 -16.78 5.58
N SER A 72 7.41 -18.03 5.15
CA SER A 72 7.34 -19.23 6.00
C SER A 72 8.71 -19.80 6.36
N VAL A 73 9.80 -19.14 5.97
CA VAL A 73 11.15 -19.57 6.36
C VAL A 73 11.41 -19.06 7.78
N LEU A 74 11.24 -19.92 8.77
CA LEU A 74 11.51 -19.66 10.19
C LEU A 74 13.02 -19.55 10.52
N ARG A 75 13.86 -19.23 9.53
CA ARG A 75 15.28 -19.01 9.80
C ARG A 75 15.42 -17.68 10.52
N LYS A 76 16.37 -17.63 11.45
CA LYS A 76 16.80 -16.37 12.02
C LYS A 76 17.41 -15.53 10.88
N ILE A 77 16.98 -14.28 10.77
CA ILE A 77 17.59 -13.27 9.91
C ILE A 77 18.60 -12.54 10.79
N ASP A 78 19.84 -12.44 10.31
CA ASP A 78 20.86 -11.64 10.98
C ASP A 78 20.75 -10.17 10.53
N ASP A 79 21.18 -9.23 11.37
CA ASP A 79 20.95 -7.79 11.13
C ASP A 79 21.60 -7.29 9.82
N ASP A 80 22.67 -7.94 9.37
CA ASP A 80 23.39 -7.65 8.13
C ASP A 80 22.62 -8.06 6.86
N GLU A 81 21.58 -8.89 7.01
CA GLU A 81 20.70 -9.32 5.92
C GLU A 81 19.50 -8.37 5.73
N LEU A 82 19.29 -7.41 6.65
CA LEU A 82 18.21 -6.44 6.56
C LEU A 82 18.61 -5.25 5.66
N PRO A 83 17.68 -4.71 4.87
CA PRO A 83 17.98 -3.57 4.02
C PRO A 83 18.36 -2.35 4.88
N GLU A 84 19.26 -1.49 4.39
CA GLU A 84 19.71 -0.30 5.14
C GLU A 84 18.57 0.63 5.58
N ALA A 85 17.43 0.59 4.87
CA ALA A 85 16.23 1.34 5.20
C ALA A 85 15.36 0.70 6.31
N ALA A 86 15.68 -0.51 6.77
CA ALA A 86 14.97 -1.15 7.86
C ALA A 86 15.30 -0.44 9.18
N GLY A 87 14.32 0.25 9.76
CA GLY A 87 14.42 0.76 11.13
C GLY A 87 14.33 -0.39 12.11
N ILE A 88 15.47 -0.85 12.64
CA ILE A 88 15.54 -1.96 13.60
C ILE A 88 15.58 -1.38 15.02
N ILE A 89 14.66 -1.84 15.88
CA ILE A 89 14.69 -1.56 17.31
C ILE A 89 15.03 -2.86 18.03
N HIS A 90 16.27 -2.98 18.52
CA HIS A 90 16.72 -4.16 19.27
C HIS A 90 16.01 -4.25 20.62
N TRP A 91 15.29 -5.35 20.81
CA TRP A 91 14.71 -5.73 22.10
C TRP A 91 15.79 -6.44 22.94
N ASP A 92 16.18 -5.84 24.07
CA ASP A 92 17.26 -6.36 24.93
C ASP A 92 16.78 -7.28 26.06
N GLY A 93 15.46 -7.49 26.21
CA GLY A 93 14.89 -8.39 27.21
C GLY A 93 15.16 -8.00 28.66
N GLY A 94 15.67 -6.79 28.91
CA GLY A 94 15.88 -6.26 30.25
C GLY A 94 14.54 -6.12 31.00
N THR A 95 14.58 -6.30 32.32
CA THR A 95 13.43 -6.18 33.24
C THR A 95 12.70 -4.82 33.20
N ASP A 96 13.26 -3.82 32.52
CA ASP A 96 12.65 -2.51 32.32
C ASP A 96 12.05 -2.39 30.91
N GLY A 97 10.84 -2.91 30.74
CA GLY A 97 10.04 -2.73 29.51
C GLY A 97 9.82 -1.28 29.09
N LYS A 98 10.18 -0.30 29.94
CA LYS A 98 10.20 1.14 29.63
C LYS A 98 11.20 1.50 28.53
N ASN A 99 12.39 0.87 28.51
CA ASN A 99 13.44 1.22 27.54
C ASN A 99 13.03 0.91 26.09
N PHE A 100 12.19 -0.09 25.88
CA PHE A 100 11.68 -0.40 24.55
C PHE A 100 10.55 0.54 24.13
N GLU A 101 9.62 0.83 25.04
CA GLU A 101 8.53 1.76 24.78
C GLU A 101 9.08 3.15 24.41
N ASP A 102 10.08 3.64 25.14
CA ASP A 102 10.74 4.92 24.86
C ASP A 102 11.41 4.93 23.47
N LYS A 103 12.13 3.87 23.09
CA LYS A 103 12.75 3.73 21.76
C LYS A 103 11.71 3.67 20.63
N VAL A 104 10.56 3.04 20.87
CA VAL A 104 9.46 3.01 19.90
C VAL A 104 8.82 4.39 19.75
N GLN A 105 8.67 5.14 20.84
CA GLN A 105 8.17 6.52 20.78
C GLN A 105 9.14 7.46 20.07
N GLU A 106 10.44 7.35 20.33
CA GLU A 106 11.48 8.11 19.64
C GLU A 106 11.50 7.84 18.12
N ALA A 107 11.34 6.57 17.72
CA ALA A 107 11.24 6.20 16.31
C ALA A 107 9.96 6.74 15.62
N ARG A 108 8.91 7.08 16.38
CA ARG A 108 7.69 7.74 15.88
C ARG A 108 7.90 9.24 15.75
N VAL A 109 8.89 9.62 14.94
CA VAL A 109 9.17 11.02 14.62
C VAL A 109 7.97 11.62 13.89
N GLY A 110 7.40 12.69 14.43
CA GLY A 110 6.36 13.49 13.76
C GLY A 110 5.14 13.81 14.62
N ALA A 111 4.85 13.03 15.67
CA ALA A 111 3.78 13.36 16.62
C ALA A 111 4.06 14.66 17.39
N GLU A 112 5.33 14.94 17.66
CA GLU A 112 5.79 16.09 18.46
C GLU A 112 5.50 17.44 17.80
N TYR A 113 5.58 17.51 16.46
CA TYR A 113 5.37 18.76 15.72
C TYR A 113 3.90 19.07 15.46
N TRP A 114 2.99 18.09 15.54
CA TRP A 114 1.57 18.29 15.25
C TRP A 114 0.91 19.33 16.13
N LEU A 115 1.25 19.37 17.42
CA LEU A 115 0.72 20.37 18.34
C LEU A 115 1.18 21.79 17.95
N LEU A 116 2.45 21.93 17.60
CA LEU A 116 3.01 23.22 17.17
C LEU A 116 2.43 23.68 15.84
N VAL A 117 2.31 22.78 14.86
CA VAL A 117 1.66 23.04 13.56
C VAL A 117 0.20 23.44 13.77
N PHE A 118 -0.53 22.72 14.62
CA PHE A 118 -1.93 23.02 14.95
C PHE A 118 -2.08 24.42 15.55
N LEU A 119 -1.22 24.81 16.49
CA LEU A 119 -1.25 26.15 17.09
C LEU A 119 -1.00 27.25 16.06
N ILE A 120 -0.07 27.05 15.13
CA ILE A 120 0.20 28.01 14.04
C ILE A 120 -1.02 28.16 13.14
N VAL A 121 -1.63 27.05 12.72
CA VAL A 121 -2.84 27.07 11.89
C VAL A 121 -3.98 27.77 12.61
N LEU A 122 -4.17 27.52 13.90
CA LEU A 122 -5.20 28.14 14.72
C LEU A 122 -4.98 29.66 14.85
N ALA A 123 -3.73 30.10 15.02
CA ALA A 123 -3.38 31.52 15.04
C ALA A 123 -3.65 32.20 13.68
N LEU A 124 -3.30 31.54 12.56
CA LEU A 124 -3.57 32.04 11.22
C LEU A 124 -5.09 32.15 10.96
N ALA A 125 -5.86 31.11 11.29
CA ALA A 125 -7.31 31.12 11.12
C ALA A 125 -7.99 32.20 11.98
N GLY A 126 -7.51 32.40 13.22
CA GLY A 126 -7.97 33.49 14.08
C GLY A 126 -7.67 34.87 13.48
N LEU A 127 -6.47 35.05 12.93
CA LEU A 127 -6.08 36.30 12.26
C LEU A 127 -6.92 36.55 11.00
N GLU A 128 -7.14 35.53 10.18
CA GLU A 128 -8.01 35.62 9.00
C GLU A 128 -9.45 35.97 9.38
N THR A 129 -9.98 35.35 10.42
CA THR A 129 -11.33 35.64 10.92
C THR A 129 -11.44 37.09 11.42
N TYR A 130 -10.43 37.56 12.16
CA TYR A 130 -10.37 38.94 12.65
C TYR A 130 -10.28 39.95 11.50
N LEU A 131 -9.40 39.71 10.53
CA LEU A 131 -9.27 40.56 9.34
C LEU A 131 -10.58 40.58 8.54
N ALA A 132 -11.21 39.42 8.32
CA ALA A 132 -12.48 39.31 7.61
C ALA A 132 -13.60 40.11 8.33
N GLN A 133 -13.70 40.01 9.66
CA GLN A 133 -14.66 40.78 10.43
C GLN A 133 -14.41 42.29 10.35
N LYS A 134 -13.15 42.72 10.45
CA LYS A 134 -12.77 44.14 10.40
C LYS A 134 -13.07 44.77 9.04
N PHE A 135 -12.75 44.07 7.95
CA PHE A 135 -13.00 44.59 6.60
C PHE A 135 -14.46 44.44 6.17
N SER A 136 -15.20 43.47 6.71
CA SER A 136 -16.65 43.36 6.46
C SER A 136 -17.47 44.47 7.17
N GLN A 137 -16.92 45.18 8.15
CA GLN A 137 -17.56 46.35 8.79
C GLN A 137 -17.25 47.67 8.08
N SER A 138 -16.31 47.70 7.14
CA SER A 138 -15.92 48.90 6.38
C SER A 138 -16.44 48.90 4.93
N ALA A 139 -17.35 47.98 4.58
CA ALA A 139 -18.06 47.93 3.31
C ALA A 139 -19.55 48.28 3.50
#